data_AF-A0A8T4D3I4-F1
#
_entry.id   AF-A0A8T4D3I4-F1
#
_cell.length_a   1.000
_cell.length_b   1.000
_cell.length_c   1.000
_cell.angle_alpha   90.00
_cell.angle_beta   90.00
_cell.angle_gamma   90.00
#
_symmetry.space_group_name_H-M   'P 1'
#
loop_
_entity.id
_entity.type
_entity.pdbx_description
1 polymer ?
#
loop_
_entity_poly.entity_id
_entity_poly.type
_entity_poly.pdbx_seq_one_letter_code
_entity_poly.pdbx_strand_id
1 'polypeptide(L)'
;MQNVDPIEDLRKMTDEIPEKVRSVIMPDNIKAKAKVMSEVYLYTYCAENALRAFIEGVSIKNFGPEYLPKLKLNTDMQGKIKERKQLQEKKKWLSARGTSDIFYLDIDDLGWIIANNWDIFKTYFPRLDWITVNISEIADCRNQVAHHSYLQEHERDVIRTDFYKILKQIGDTFN
;
A
#
# COMPACT_ATOMS: atom_id res chain seq x y z
N MET A 1 6.99 -22.86 8.59
CA MET A 1 7.21 -23.11 7.15
C MET A 1 8.71 -23.16 6.92
N GLN A 2 9.21 -24.16 6.17
CA GLN A 2 10.60 -24.11 5.72
C GLN A 2 10.77 -22.83 4.90
N ASN A 3 11.79 -22.03 5.23
CA ASN A 3 12.09 -20.77 4.58
C ASN A 3 12.77 -21.09 3.23
N VAL A 4 11.99 -21.56 2.27
CA VAL A 4 12.48 -21.84 0.91
C VAL A 4 12.48 -20.52 0.14
N ASP A 5 13.60 -20.18 -0.49
CA ASP A 5 13.68 -19.04 -1.40
C ASP A 5 12.65 -19.25 -2.54
N PRO A 6 11.64 -18.36 -2.67
CA PRO A 6 10.61 -18.50 -3.71
C PRO A 6 11.18 -18.54 -5.13
N ILE A 7 12.34 -17.94 -5.38
CA ILE A 7 12.99 -17.99 -6.70
C ILE A 7 13.51 -19.40 -6.98
N GLU A 8 14.15 -20.01 -5.98
CA GLU A 8 14.69 -21.36 -6.08
C GLU A 8 13.57 -22.41 -6.15
N ASP A 9 12.47 -22.20 -5.42
CA ASP A 9 11.28 -23.06 -5.50
C ASP A 9 10.64 -23.01 -6.89
N LEU A 10 10.42 -21.80 -7.42
CA LEU A 10 9.89 -21.59 -8.77
C LEU A 10 10.79 -22.20 -9.85
N ARG A 11 12.12 -22.15 -9.64
CA ARG A 11 13.09 -22.79 -10.55
C ARG A 11 12.85 -24.31 -10.58
N LYS A 12 12.78 -24.96 -9.42
CA LYS A 12 12.53 -26.41 -9.32
C LYS A 12 11.23 -26.82 -10.01
N MET A 13 10.14 -26.11 -9.74
CA MET A 13 8.85 -26.36 -10.40
C MET A 13 8.94 -26.25 -11.92
N THR A 14 9.71 -25.29 -12.44
CA THR A 14 9.85 -25.10 -13.89
C THR A 14 10.80 -26.11 -14.54
N ASP A 15 11.75 -26.67 -13.80
CA ASP A 15 12.70 -27.67 -14.30
C ASP A 15 12.05 -29.06 -14.46
N GLU A 16 10.92 -29.31 -13.79
CA GLU A 16 10.10 -30.53 -13.97
C GLU A 16 9.33 -30.55 -15.30
N ILE A 17 9.25 -29.41 -15.99
CA ILE A 17 8.48 -29.24 -17.23
C ILE A 17 9.42 -29.36 -18.44
N PRO A 18 9.02 -30.07 -19.53
CA PRO A 18 9.82 -30.14 -20.74
C PRO A 18 10.18 -28.75 -21.32
N GLU A 19 11.43 -28.58 -21.77
CA GLU A 19 11.95 -27.29 -22.25
C GLU A 19 11.05 -26.60 -23.29
N LYS A 20 10.56 -27.37 -24.26
CA LYS A 20 9.67 -26.87 -25.32
C LYS A 20 8.37 -26.26 -24.79
N VAL A 21 7.89 -26.74 -23.64
CA VAL A 21 6.69 -26.19 -22.97
C VAL A 21 7.10 -25.00 -22.11
N ARG A 22 8.20 -25.13 -21.35
CA ARG A 22 8.74 -24.07 -20.49
C ARG A 22 9.00 -22.77 -21.25
N SER A 23 9.62 -22.84 -22.43
CA SER A 23 9.92 -21.68 -23.27
C SER A 23 8.67 -20.92 -23.75
N VAL A 24 7.50 -21.57 -23.75
CA VAL A 24 6.22 -20.98 -24.18
C VAL A 24 5.46 -20.38 -23.00
N ILE A 25 5.33 -21.13 -21.89
CA ILE A 25 4.46 -20.73 -20.76
C ILE A 25 5.19 -19.92 -19.68
N MET A 26 6.51 -20.02 -19.61
CA MET A 26 7.33 -19.35 -18.60
C MET A 26 8.66 -18.85 -19.19
N PRO A 27 8.63 -17.89 -20.13
CA PRO A 27 9.84 -17.27 -20.64
C PRO A 27 10.65 -16.60 -19.51
N ASP A 28 11.97 -16.58 -19.66
CA ASP A 28 12.90 -16.12 -18.60
C ASP A 28 12.63 -14.69 -18.11
N ASN A 29 12.08 -13.84 -18.99
CA ASN A 29 11.73 -12.48 -18.65
C ASN A 29 10.62 -12.38 -17.59
N ILE A 30 9.72 -13.37 -17.46
CA ILE A 30 8.67 -13.37 -16.42
C ILE A 30 9.32 -13.49 -15.04
N LYS A 31 10.30 -14.39 -14.87
CA LYS A 31 11.00 -14.58 -13.58
C LYS A 31 11.78 -13.32 -13.20
N ALA A 32 12.50 -12.74 -14.15
CA ALA A 32 13.25 -11.51 -13.94
C ALA A 32 12.33 -10.34 -13.55
N LYS A 33 11.20 -10.17 -14.25
CA LYS A 33 10.19 -9.15 -13.93
C LYS A 33 9.55 -9.40 -12.56
N ALA A 34 9.21 -10.64 -12.24
CA ALA A 34 8.61 -11.00 -10.96
C ALA A 34 9.54 -10.66 -9.78
N LYS A 35 10.85 -10.91 -9.92
CA LYS A 35 11.85 -10.52 -8.91
C LYS A 35 11.90 -9.01 -8.71
N VAL A 36 11.87 -8.23 -9.78
CA VAL A 36 11.83 -6.76 -9.66
C VAL A 36 10.53 -6.31 -8.99
N MET A 37 9.39 -6.87 -9.40
CA MET A 37 8.09 -6.48 -8.85
C MET A 37 7.87 -6.91 -7.41
N SER A 38 8.56 -7.94 -6.90
CA SER A 38 8.48 -8.31 -5.47
C SER A 38 9.12 -7.24 -4.58
N GLU A 39 10.20 -6.60 -5.01
CA GLU A 39 10.79 -5.44 -4.33
C GLU A 39 9.82 -4.25 -4.37
N VAL A 40 9.13 -4.03 -5.49
CA VAL A 40 8.14 -2.95 -5.59
C VAL A 40 6.93 -3.20 -4.68
N TYR A 41 6.49 -4.45 -4.58
CA TYR A 41 5.43 -4.83 -3.64
C TYR A 41 5.84 -4.51 -2.19
N LEU A 42 7.09 -4.79 -1.81
CA LEU A 42 7.61 -4.43 -0.49
C LEU A 42 7.44 -2.93 -0.21
N TYR A 43 7.86 -2.07 -1.14
CA TYR A 43 7.75 -0.62 -0.96
C TYR A 43 6.30 -0.14 -0.88
N THR A 44 5.43 -0.59 -1.79
CA THR A 44 4.02 -0.15 -1.80
C THR A 44 3.24 -0.66 -0.58
N TYR A 45 3.51 -1.90 -0.15
CA TYR A 45 2.95 -2.45 1.08
C TYR A 45 3.37 -1.63 2.31
N CYS A 46 4.65 -1.30 2.42
CA CYS A 46 5.15 -0.47 3.52
C CYS A 46 4.57 0.94 3.48
N ALA A 47 4.54 1.58 2.31
CA ALA A 47 4.03 2.95 2.17
C ALA A 47 2.56 3.06 2.61
N GLU A 48 1.71 2.17 2.10
CA GLU A 48 0.27 2.18 2.40
C GLU A 48 0.00 1.93 3.89
N ASN A 49 0.63 0.93 4.48
CA ASN A 49 0.38 0.58 5.88
C ASN A 49 1.05 1.56 6.86
N ALA A 50 2.19 2.14 6.50
CA ALA A 50 2.80 3.22 7.29
C ALA A 50 1.90 4.46 7.31
N LEU A 51 1.32 4.85 6.16
CA LEU A 51 0.37 5.96 6.09
C LEU A 51 -0.89 5.70 6.91
N ARG A 52 -1.44 4.48 6.88
CA ARG A 52 -2.56 4.08 7.75
C ARG A 52 -2.22 4.23 9.22
N ALA A 53 -1.09 3.67 9.66
CA ALA A 53 -0.64 3.73 11.04
C ALA A 53 -0.42 5.18 11.50
N PHE A 54 0.18 6.01 10.63
CA PHE A 54 0.37 7.43 10.90
C PHE A 54 -0.96 8.18 11.08
N ILE A 55 -1.88 8.05 10.12
CA ILE A 55 -3.19 8.72 10.18
C ILE A 55 -3.96 8.28 11.42
N GLU A 56 -3.98 6.98 11.72
CA GLU A 56 -4.61 6.46 12.93
C GLU A 56 -3.99 7.04 14.20
N GLY A 57 -2.66 7.02 14.32
CA GLY A 57 -1.95 7.55 15.50
C GLY A 57 -2.23 9.04 15.74
N VAL A 58 -2.18 9.87 14.70
CA VAL A 58 -2.50 11.30 14.79
C VAL A 58 -3.98 11.51 15.12
N SER A 59 -4.88 10.73 14.52
CA SER A 59 -6.32 10.84 14.77
C SER A 59 -6.67 10.46 16.20
N ILE A 60 -6.10 9.38 16.74
CA ILE A 60 -6.27 8.96 18.14
C ILE A 60 -5.77 10.04 19.09
N LYS A 61 -4.60 10.64 18.82
CA LYS A 61 -4.04 11.72 19.64
C LYS A 61 -4.95 12.95 19.74
N ASN A 62 -5.69 13.27 18.67
CA ASN A 62 -6.55 14.45 18.61
C ASN A 62 -8.00 14.17 19.05
N PHE A 63 -8.50 12.96 18.81
CA PHE A 63 -9.93 12.65 18.91
C PHE A 63 -10.26 11.52 19.89
N GLY A 64 -9.25 10.81 20.41
CA GLY A 64 -9.39 9.62 21.26
C GLY A 64 -9.58 8.33 20.43
N PRO A 65 -9.78 7.18 21.11
CA PRO A 65 -9.90 5.87 20.44
C PRO A 65 -11.07 5.80 19.44
N GLU A 66 -12.15 6.52 19.70
CA GLU A 66 -13.29 6.66 18.77
C GLU A 66 -13.07 7.80 17.76
N TYR A 67 -11.93 7.78 17.08
CA TYR A 67 -11.53 8.88 16.18
C TYR A 67 -12.29 8.88 14.85
N LEU A 68 -12.66 7.70 14.33
CA LEU A 68 -13.13 7.56 12.95
C LEU A 68 -14.39 8.41 12.66
N PRO A 69 -15.42 8.47 13.52
CA PRO A 69 -16.59 9.32 13.29
C PRO A 69 -16.28 10.83 13.32
N LYS A 70 -15.13 11.22 13.89
CA LYS A 70 -14.67 12.61 13.99
C LYS A 70 -13.80 13.02 12.81
N LEU A 71 -13.30 12.06 12.02
CA LEU A 71 -12.67 12.35 10.74
C LEU A 71 -13.73 12.76 9.73
N LYS A 72 -13.45 13.82 8.96
CA LYS A 72 -14.20 14.13 7.76
C LYS A 72 -13.89 13.04 6.75
N LEU A 73 -14.89 12.21 6.42
CA LEU A 73 -14.88 11.15 5.42
C LEU A 73 -16.02 11.41 4.43
N ASN A 74 -15.80 11.20 3.13
CA ASN A 74 -16.85 11.30 2.13
C ASN A 74 -17.76 10.04 2.13
N THR A 75 -18.90 10.12 1.44
CA THR A 75 -19.89 9.03 1.37
C THR A 75 -19.31 7.75 0.74
N ASP A 76 -18.42 7.88 -0.25
CA ASP A 76 -17.79 6.73 -0.91
C ASP A 76 -16.90 5.94 0.07
N MET A 77 -16.06 6.64 0.83
CA MET A 77 -15.20 6.05 1.86
C MET A 77 -16.01 5.35 2.96
N GLN A 78 -17.09 5.98 3.41
CA GLN A 78 -18.00 5.35 4.38
C GLN A 78 -18.65 4.09 3.80
N GLY A 79 -19.04 4.13 2.53
CA GLY A 79 -19.53 2.97 1.78
C GLY A 79 -18.51 1.85 1.71
N LYS A 80 -17.27 2.14 1.28
CA LYS A 80 -16.15 1.20 1.21
C LYS A 80 -15.90 0.50 2.54
N ILE A 81 -15.85 1.24 3.65
CA ILE A 81 -15.65 0.67 4.99
C ILE A 81 -16.78 -0.31 5.31
N LYS A 82 -18.04 0.11 5.15
CA LYS A 82 -19.21 -0.72 5.46
C LYS A 82 -19.26 -1.99 4.60
N GLU A 83 -19.11 -1.84 3.29
CA GLU A 83 -19.18 -2.96 2.34
C GLU A 83 -18.06 -3.97 2.56
N ARG A 84 -16.83 -3.50 2.75
CA ARG A 84 -15.67 -4.38 2.95
C ARG A 84 -15.73 -5.10 4.30
N LYS A 85 -16.26 -4.48 5.35
CA LYS A 85 -16.56 -5.15 6.64
C LYS A 85 -17.59 -6.26 6.47
N GLN A 86 -18.72 -5.97 5.83
CA GLN A 86 -19.76 -6.96 5.54
C GLN A 86 -19.24 -8.12 4.67
N LEU A 87 -18.37 -7.83 3.71
CA LEU A 87 -17.76 -8.86 2.86
C LEU A 87 -16.81 -9.75 3.67
N GLN A 88 -16.03 -9.18 4.59
CA GLN A 88 -15.13 -9.92 5.47
C GLN A 88 -15.91 -10.84 6.41
N GLU A 89 -17.03 -10.39 6.97
CA GLU A 89 -17.92 -11.21 7.80
C GLU A 89 -18.49 -12.42 7.04
N LYS A 90 -18.78 -12.25 5.74
CA LYS A 90 -19.23 -13.32 4.84
C LYS A 90 -18.10 -14.25 4.42
N LYS A 91 -16.87 -13.75 4.29
CA LYS A 91 -15.70 -14.48 3.80
C LYS A 91 -14.68 -14.75 4.91
N LYS A 92 -15.11 -15.43 5.97
CA LYS A 92 -14.27 -15.74 7.16
C LYS A 92 -13.01 -16.57 6.89
N TRP A 93 -12.89 -17.18 5.71
CA TRP A 93 -11.70 -17.92 5.28
C TRP A 93 -10.56 -17.00 4.82
N LEU A 94 -10.84 -15.72 4.55
CA LEU A 94 -9.85 -14.71 4.24
C LEU A 94 -9.38 -14.00 5.52
N SER A 95 -8.12 -13.57 5.52
CA SER A 95 -7.57 -12.75 6.60
C SER A 95 -8.29 -11.41 6.71
N ALA A 96 -8.44 -10.92 7.94
CA ALA A 96 -8.87 -9.55 8.17
C ALA A 96 -7.86 -8.55 7.58
N ARG A 97 -8.34 -7.43 7.03
CA ARG A 97 -7.47 -6.40 6.42
C ARG A 97 -6.65 -5.61 7.45
N GLY A 98 -7.04 -5.63 8.72
CA GLY A 98 -6.36 -4.96 9.82
C GLY A 98 -7.21 -4.91 11.09
N THR A 99 -6.73 -4.17 12.08
CA THR A 99 -7.36 -4.05 13.41
C THR A 99 -8.30 -2.85 13.52
N SER A 100 -8.28 -1.93 12.56
CA SER A 100 -9.10 -0.71 12.57
C SER A 100 -9.71 -0.40 11.21
N ASP A 101 -10.72 0.46 11.20
CA ASP A 101 -11.54 0.69 10.01
C ASP A 101 -10.78 1.42 8.88
N ILE A 102 -9.68 2.10 9.19
CA ILE A 102 -8.81 2.73 8.18
C ILE A 102 -8.17 1.70 7.21
N PHE A 103 -8.06 0.44 7.63
CA PHE A 103 -7.55 -0.65 6.77
C PHE A 103 -8.53 -1.09 5.67
N TYR A 104 -9.76 -0.61 5.70
CA TYR A 104 -10.72 -0.80 4.60
C TYR A 104 -10.65 0.28 3.54
N LEU A 105 -9.84 1.33 3.72
CA LEU A 105 -9.67 2.41 2.75
C LEU A 105 -8.48 2.13 1.82
N ASP A 106 -8.54 2.65 0.60
CA ASP A 106 -7.43 2.54 -0.36
C ASP A 106 -6.41 3.67 -0.15
N ILE A 107 -5.24 3.57 -0.77
CA ILE A 107 -4.16 4.55 -0.56
C ILE A 107 -4.57 5.98 -0.98
N ASP A 108 -5.36 6.13 -2.05
CA ASP A 108 -5.92 7.42 -2.48
C ASP A 108 -6.82 8.06 -1.41
N ASP A 109 -7.62 7.23 -0.73
CA ASP A 109 -8.49 7.67 0.36
C ASP A 109 -7.67 8.27 1.52
N LEU A 110 -6.44 7.80 1.74
CA LEU A 110 -5.55 8.33 2.79
C LEU A 110 -5.11 9.76 2.48
N GLY A 111 -4.77 10.05 1.22
CA GLY A 111 -4.47 11.41 0.77
C GLY A 111 -5.68 12.34 0.96
N TRP A 112 -6.88 11.84 0.65
CA TRP A 112 -8.12 12.57 0.86
C TRP A 112 -8.40 12.86 2.34
N ILE A 113 -8.15 11.91 3.24
CA ILE A 113 -8.28 12.09 4.69
C ILE A 113 -7.36 13.21 5.17
N ILE A 114 -6.08 13.17 4.79
CA ILE A 114 -5.11 14.18 5.19
C ILE A 114 -5.56 15.56 4.73
N ALA A 115 -6.03 15.67 3.48
CA ALA A 115 -6.48 16.94 2.92
C ALA A 115 -7.70 17.53 3.64
N ASN A 116 -8.73 16.72 3.90
CA ASN A 116 -9.97 17.21 4.50
C ASN A 116 -9.84 17.49 6.00
N ASN A 117 -8.87 16.85 6.65
CA ASN A 117 -8.59 16.99 8.08
C ASN A 117 -7.27 17.74 8.30
N TRP A 118 -6.91 18.65 7.40
CA TRP A 118 -5.61 19.32 7.38
C TRP A 118 -5.24 19.99 8.71
N ASP A 119 -6.21 20.48 9.49
CA ASP A 119 -5.95 21.11 10.79
C ASP A 119 -5.17 20.25 11.77
N ILE A 120 -5.36 18.93 11.75
CA ILE A 120 -4.62 18.00 12.62
C ILE A 120 -3.33 17.46 11.98
N PHE A 121 -3.15 17.66 10.67
CA PHE A 121 -2.00 17.15 9.90
C PHE A 121 -0.97 18.22 9.51
N LYS A 122 -1.35 19.50 9.52
CA LYS A 122 -0.52 20.62 9.06
C LYS A 122 0.80 20.81 9.80
N THR A 123 0.92 20.26 11.01
CA THR A 123 2.15 20.30 11.80
C THR A 123 3.18 19.27 11.36
N TYR A 124 2.77 18.23 10.62
CA TYR A 124 3.64 17.12 10.21
C TYR A 124 4.18 17.26 8.79
N PHE A 125 3.56 18.11 7.97
CA PHE A 125 3.90 18.26 6.56
C PHE A 125 4.11 19.74 6.22
N PRO A 126 5.05 20.06 5.32
CA PRO A 126 5.39 21.44 5.00
C PRO A 126 4.22 22.18 4.34
N ARG A 127 3.49 21.50 3.46
CA ARG A 127 2.31 22.02 2.76
C ARG A 127 1.35 20.88 2.40
N LEU A 128 0.08 21.22 2.18
CA LEU A 128 -0.94 20.26 1.80
C LEU A 128 -0.65 19.62 0.43
N ASP A 129 -0.33 20.44 -0.57
CA ASP A 129 -0.03 19.98 -1.93
C ASP A 129 1.13 18.99 -1.95
N TRP A 130 2.16 19.23 -1.14
CA TRP A 130 3.31 18.35 -1.02
C TRP A 130 2.89 16.93 -0.65
N ILE A 131 2.13 16.73 0.43
CA ILE A 131 1.77 15.37 0.86
C ILE A 131 0.76 14.72 -0.09
N THR A 132 -0.19 15.48 -0.63
CA THR A 132 -1.19 14.92 -1.56
C THR A 132 -0.57 14.46 -2.87
N VAL A 133 0.44 15.18 -3.40
CA VAL A 133 1.15 14.78 -4.62
C VAL A 133 1.95 13.50 -4.39
N ASN A 134 2.76 13.43 -3.33
CA ASN A 134 3.56 12.22 -3.03
C ASN A 134 2.66 10.99 -2.81
N ILE A 135 1.49 11.13 -2.16
CA ILE A 135 0.56 10.00 -1.99
C ILE A 135 -0.06 9.58 -3.32
N SER A 136 -0.45 10.54 -4.17
CA SER A 136 -1.04 10.28 -5.49
C SER A 136 -0.06 9.54 -6.41
N GLU A 137 1.21 9.95 -6.44
CA GLU A 137 2.25 9.33 -7.26
C GLU A 137 2.52 7.87 -6.82
N ILE A 138 2.57 7.61 -5.50
CA ILE A 138 2.65 6.24 -4.97
C ILE A 138 1.39 5.45 -5.35
N ALA A 139 0.20 6.05 -5.26
CA ALA A 139 -1.06 5.39 -5.54
C ALA A 139 -1.19 4.95 -7.00
N ASP A 140 -0.83 5.81 -7.95
CA ASP A 140 -0.80 5.50 -9.38
C ASP A 140 0.06 4.27 -9.66
N CYS A 141 1.27 4.24 -9.09
CA CYS A 141 2.17 3.11 -9.24
C CYS A 141 1.65 1.84 -8.53
N ARG A 142 1.11 1.98 -7.31
CA ARG A 142 0.54 0.86 -6.54
C ARG A 142 -0.65 0.23 -7.27
N ASN A 143 -1.47 1.01 -7.95
CA ASN A 143 -2.59 0.51 -8.75
C ASN A 143 -2.10 -0.42 -9.88
N GLN A 144 -1.00 -0.07 -10.56
CA GLN A 144 -0.36 -0.96 -11.53
C GLN A 144 0.12 -2.28 -10.89
N VAL A 145 0.73 -2.21 -9.71
CA VAL A 145 1.17 -3.40 -8.95
C VAL A 145 -0.01 -4.31 -8.62
N ALA A 146 -1.15 -3.75 -8.19
CA ALA A 146 -2.36 -4.52 -7.87
C ALA A 146 -2.94 -5.26 -9.09
N HIS A 147 -2.70 -4.74 -10.29
CA HIS A 147 -3.06 -5.39 -11.56
C HIS A 147 -1.95 -6.29 -12.13
N HIS A 148 -0.91 -6.59 -11.36
CA HIS A 148 0.26 -7.39 -11.76
C HIS A 148 0.98 -6.82 -13.00
N SER A 149 0.88 -5.51 -13.20
CA SER A 149 1.57 -4.82 -14.29
C SER A 149 3.03 -4.57 -13.92
N TYR A 150 3.90 -4.56 -14.93
CA TYR A 150 5.32 -4.29 -14.74
C TYR A 150 5.57 -2.77 -14.73
N LEU A 151 6.23 -2.29 -13.68
CA LEU A 151 6.66 -0.90 -13.55
C LEU A 151 8.08 -0.73 -14.09
N GLN A 152 8.26 0.32 -14.90
CA GLN A 152 9.56 0.76 -15.40
C GLN A 152 10.41 1.36 -14.27
N GLU A 153 11.71 1.51 -14.52
CA GLU A 153 12.66 1.98 -13.52
C GLU A 153 12.28 3.32 -12.88
N HIS A 154 11.92 4.30 -13.70
CA HIS A 154 11.52 5.62 -13.21
C HIS A 154 10.28 5.57 -12.29
N GLU A 155 9.30 4.71 -12.56
CA GLU A 155 8.12 4.55 -11.71
C GLU A 155 8.49 3.91 -10.37
N ARG A 156 9.43 2.96 -10.36
CA ARG A 156 9.95 2.37 -9.12
C ARG A 156 10.71 3.40 -8.28
N ASP A 157 11.47 4.27 -8.94
CA ASP A 157 12.20 5.35 -8.28
C ASP A 157 11.27 6.41 -7.69
N VAL A 158 10.13 6.70 -8.34
CA VAL A 158 9.06 7.55 -7.82
C VAL A 158 8.56 7.00 -6.48
N ILE A 159 8.11 5.74 -6.43
CA ILE A 159 7.64 5.10 -5.18
C ILE A 159 8.69 5.22 -4.06
N ARG A 160 9.95 4.86 -4.37
CA ARG A 160 11.04 4.86 -3.40
C ARG A 160 11.31 6.27 -2.88
N THR A 161 11.35 7.26 -3.78
CA THR A 161 11.67 8.65 -3.45
C THR A 161 10.55 9.30 -2.66
N ASP A 162 9.30 9.09 -3.06
CA ASP A 162 8.10 9.62 -2.40
C ASP A 162 7.95 9.06 -1.00
N PHE A 163 8.07 7.74 -0.86
CA PHE A 163 7.97 7.12 0.44
C PHE A 163 9.12 7.54 1.36
N TYR A 164 10.35 7.64 0.84
CA TYR A 164 11.49 8.13 1.61
C TYR A 164 11.31 9.58 2.09
N LYS A 165 10.82 10.47 1.21
CA LYS A 165 10.48 11.86 1.55
C LYS A 165 9.47 11.91 2.69
N ILE A 166 8.39 11.13 2.62
CA ILE A 166 7.35 11.04 3.66
C ILE A 166 7.95 10.54 4.99
N LEU A 167 8.76 9.46 4.97
CA LEU A 167 9.39 8.91 6.17
C LEU A 167 10.31 9.92 6.86
N LYS A 168 11.13 10.63 6.08
CA LYS A 168 12.01 11.67 6.63
C LYS A 168 11.21 12.81 7.25
N GLN A 169 10.19 13.30 6.54
CA GLN A 169 9.35 14.39 7.00
C GLN A 169 8.62 14.06 8.32
N ILE A 170 8.06 12.86 8.43
CA ILE A 170 7.33 12.44 9.62
C ILE A 170 8.28 12.07 10.76
N GLY A 171 9.43 11.43 10.47
CA GLY A 171 10.40 10.98 11.46
C GLY A 171 10.98 12.11 12.31
N ASP A 172 11.18 13.28 11.72
CA ASP A 172 11.70 14.45 12.43
C ASP A 172 10.62 15.13 13.31
N THR A 173 9.33 14.79 13.13
CA THR A 173 8.21 15.41 13.86
C THR A 173 7.87 14.70 15.18
N PHE A 174 8.34 13.47 15.38
CA PHE A 174 8.10 12.67 16.59
C PHE A 174 9.29 12.65 17.57
N ASN A 175 10.35 13.41 17.28
CA ASN A 175 11.50 13.59 18.17
C ASN A 175 11.34 14.80 19.10
#